data_AF-A0A7T4N0E0-F1
#
_entry.id   AF-A0A7T4N0E0-F1
#
_cell.length_a   1.000
_cell.length_b   1.000
_cell.length_c   1.000
_cell.angle_alpha   90.00
_cell.angle_beta   90.00
_cell.angle_gamma   90.00
#
_symmetry.space_group_name_H-M   'P 1'
#
loop_
_entity.id
_entity.type
_entity.pdbx_description
1 polymer ?
#
loop_
_entity_poly.entity_id
_entity_poly.type
_entity_poly.pdbx_seq_one_letter_code
_entity_poly.pdbx_strand_id
1 'polypeptide(L)'
;MTDVRGVGFDDCWNRIGVRGDSSCERLVEYVRCLNCPVFEAAAAKLLEQPIPRVDLSRHELRAPVQQRHDAHGANESFLVFRIGGEWLALPTPIFKRIVQTRPIHTLPHRQHRAVLGVVNVQGELLVCLSLAHLLGFETDSAVRDERVRHDLPRLLVVSRAEEHAVFPVDQVDGVHWLAPSTFCAPPATLSQTAAAHTRAVAPWRGMSVGLLDADALFDTLNRSLG
;
A
#
# COMPACT_ATOMS: atom_id res chain seq x y z
N MET A 1 35.10 3.41 0.34
CA MET A 1 34.85 4.86 0.38
C MET A 1 34.67 5.33 -1.04
N THR A 2 33.42 5.42 -1.51
CA THR A 2 33.12 5.91 -2.85
C THR A 2 32.48 7.28 -2.70
N ASP A 3 33.25 8.27 -3.13
CA ASP A 3 32.92 9.69 -3.21
C ASP A 3 31.61 9.90 -3.99
N VAL A 4 30.52 10.23 -3.28
CA VAL A 4 29.27 10.69 -3.88
C VAL A 4 29.54 12.11 -4.36
N ARG A 5 30.03 12.24 -5.58
CA ARG A 5 30.14 13.54 -6.24
C ARG A 5 28.74 14.08 -6.47
N GLY A 6 28.26 14.87 -5.51
CA GLY A 6 27.06 15.68 -5.66
C GLY A 6 27.19 16.51 -6.93
N VAL A 7 26.18 16.43 -7.80
CA VAL A 7 26.13 17.24 -9.01
C VAL A 7 26.13 18.71 -8.57
N GLY A 8 27.21 19.42 -8.90
CA GLY A 8 27.36 20.83 -8.57
C GLY A 8 26.48 21.67 -9.48
N PHE A 9 25.27 21.98 -9.02
CA PHE A 9 24.44 23.04 -9.59
C PHE A 9 24.42 24.24 -8.63
N ASP A 10 24.19 25.43 -9.17
CA ASP A 10 24.04 26.65 -8.38
C ASP A 10 22.71 26.58 -7.61
N ASP A 11 22.79 26.28 -6.31
CA ASP A 11 21.64 26.13 -5.42
C ASP A 11 21.25 27.46 -4.73
N CYS A 12 21.29 28.56 -5.49
CA CYS A 12 21.07 29.91 -4.99
C CYS A 12 19.75 30.08 -4.21
N TRP A 13 18.73 29.26 -4.48
CA TRP A 13 17.46 29.26 -3.73
C TRP A 13 17.60 28.89 -2.25
N ASN A 14 18.62 28.11 -1.87
CA ASN A 14 18.92 27.74 -0.49
C ASN A 14 19.78 28.79 0.23
N ARG A 15 20.54 29.59 -0.51
CA ARG A 15 21.49 30.58 0.04
C ARG A 15 20.90 31.98 0.09
N ILE A 16 20.45 32.47 -1.07
CA ILE A 16 19.98 33.85 -1.25
C ILE A 16 18.51 33.96 -1.68
N GLY A 17 17.87 32.84 -2.05
CA GLY A 17 16.48 32.82 -2.51
C GLY A 17 15.47 32.57 -1.38
N VAL A 18 14.27 32.10 -1.73
CA VAL A 18 13.14 31.91 -0.79
C VAL A 18 13.40 30.94 0.37
N ARG A 19 14.41 30.05 0.28
CA ARG A 19 14.81 29.18 1.40
C ARG A 19 16.07 29.70 2.14
N GLY A 20 16.69 30.74 1.62
CA GLY A 20 17.83 31.43 2.22
C GLY A 20 17.43 32.76 2.85
N ASP A 21 18.26 33.78 2.67
CA ASP A 21 18.02 35.13 3.22
C ASP A 21 17.11 36.03 2.38
N SER A 22 16.56 35.52 1.26
CA SER A 22 15.70 36.26 0.32
C SER A 22 16.34 37.52 -0.29
N SER A 23 17.67 37.62 -0.29
CA SER A 23 18.42 38.73 -0.92
C SER A 23 18.51 38.63 -2.46
N CYS A 24 18.02 37.56 -3.06
CA CYS A 24 18.12 37.33 -4.51
C CYS A 24 17.36 38.39 -5.33
N GLU A 25 18.09 39.16 -6.13
CA GLU A 25 17.54 40.20 -7.02
C GLU A 25 16.49 39.68 -8.01
N ARG A 26 16.62 38.40 -8.43
CA ARG A 26 15.68 37.76 -9.35
C ARG A 26 14.29 37.51 -8.74
N LEU A 27 14.13 37.62 -7.41
CA LEU A 27 12.81 37.51 -6.78
C LEU A 27 11.89 38.68 -7.12
N VAL A 28 12.45 39.83 -7.52
CA VAL A 28 11.67 40.99 -7.98
C VAL A 28 10.89 40.65 -9.25
N GLU A 29 11.51 39.92 -10.17
CA GLU A 29 10.92 39.56 -11.46
C GLU A 29 10.08 38.27 -11.38
N TYR A 30 10.58 37.23 -10.72
CA TYR A 30 9.97 35.89 -10.76
C TYR A 30 9.08 35.56 -9.56
N VAL A 31 9.06 36.41 -8.52
CA VAL A 31 8.28 36.29 -7.26
C VAL A 31 8.63 35.07 -6.40
N ARG A 32 8.99 33.92 -7.00
CA ARG A 32 9.39 32.67 -6.34
C ARG A 32 10.55 32.03 -7.07
N CYS A 33 11.53 31.49 -6.35
CA CYS A 33 12.68 30.82 -6.98
C CYS A 33 12.29 29.65 -7.89
N LEU A 34 11.19 28.95 -7.61
CA LEU A 34 10.70 27.85 -8.45
C LEU A 34 10.29 28.29 -9.87
N ASN A 35 10.05 29.59 -10.07
CA ASN A 35 9.74 30.18 -11.39
C ASN A 35 10.98 30.77 -12.07
N CYS A 36 12.15 30.73 -11.43
CA CYS A 36 13.37 31.34 -11.96
C CYS A 36 14.11 30.36 -12.89
N PRO A 37 14.65 30.83 -14.03
CA PRO A 37 15.40 29.98 -14.96
C PRO A 37 16.57 29.19 -14.33
N VAL A 38 17.18 29.70 -13.26
CA VAL A 38 18.25 28.98 -12.55
C VAL A 38 17.73 27.71 -11.87
N PHE A 39 16.56 27.79 -11.25
CA PHE A 39 15.94 26.64 -10.59
C PHE A 39 15.45 25.63 -11.63
N GLU A 40 14.87 26.11 -12.74
CA GLU A 40 14.42 25.26 -13.84
C GLU A 40 15.59 24.45 -14.44
N ALA A 41 16.71 25.11 -14.74
CA ALA A 41 17.91 24.44 -15.28
C ALA A 41 18.51 23.43 -14.27
N ALA A 42 18.48 23.74 -12.97
CA ALA A 42 18.95 22.81 -11.95
C ALA A 42 18.01 21.60 -11.80
N ALA A 43 16.70 21.81 -11.85
CA ALA A 43 15.70 20.74 -11.80
C ALA A 43 15.78 19.82 -13.03
N ALA A 44 15.93 20.38 -14.23
CA ALA A 44 16.12 19.61 -15.47
C ALA A 44 17.35 18.70 -15.39
N LYS A 45 18.49 19.25 -14.95
CA LYS A 45 19.73 18.46 -14.75
C LYS A 45 19.58 17.35 -13.72
N LEU A 46 18.74 17.54 -12.69
CA LEU A 46 18.47 16.49 -11.69
C LEU A 46 17.64 15.36 -12.29
N LEU A 47 16.67 15.68 -13.16
CA LEU A 47 15.81 14.71 -13.82
C LEU A 47 16.55 13.93 -14.92
N GLU A 48 17.49 14.57 -15.61
CA GLU A 48 18.33 13.96 -16.64
C GLU A 48 19.43 13.05 -16.07
N GLN A 49 19.61 13.02 -14.74
CA GLN A 49 20.59 12.14 -14.13
C GLN A 49 20.23 10.67 -14.40
N PRO A 50 21.17 9.88 -14.95
CA PRO A 50 21.00 8.45 -15.01
C PRO A 50 20.74 7.95 -13.60
N ILE A 51 19.61 7.26 -13.39
CA ILE A 51 19.33 6.60 -12.13
C ILE A 51 20.55 5.74 -11.84
N PRO A 52 21.32 6.00 -10.76
CA PRO A 52 22.48 5.18 -10.46
C PRO A 52 21.96 3.76 -10.38
N ARG A 53 22.52 2.87 -11.19
CA ARG A 53 22.18 1.45 -11.14
C ARG A 53 22.58 0.99 -9.75
N VAL A 54 21.60 0.98 -8.85
CA VAL A 54 21.72 0.33 -7.56
C VAL A 54 21.99 -1.12 -7.91
N ASP A 55 23.19 -1.58 -7.60
CA ASP A 55 23.55 -2.98 -7.68
C ASP A 55 22.69 -3.72 -6.64
N LEU A 56 21.52 -4.17 -7.06
CA LEU A 56 20.56 -4.90 -6.23
C LEU A 56 21.21 -6.17 -5.65
N SER A 57 22.26 -6.69 -6.28
CA SER A 57 23.09 -7.80 -5.80
C SER A 57 23.69 -7.53 -4.40
N ARG A 58 23.93 -6.26 -4.02
CA ARG A 58 24.48 -5.93 -2.70
C ARG A 58 23.43 -5.81 -1.60
N HIS A 59 22.17 -5.60 -1.94
CA HIS A 59 21.09 -5.55 -0.93
C HIS A 59 20.61 -6.94 -0.49
N GLU A 60 20.94 -8.00 -1.24
CA GLU A 60 20.70 -9.39 -0.81
C GLU A 60 21.58 -9.82 0.38
N LEU A 61 22.63 -9.07 0.72
CA LEU A 61 23.59 -9.45 1.77
C LEU A 61 23.25 -8.90 3.17
N ARG A 62 22.16 -8.14 3.35
CA ARG A 62 21.82 -7.52 4.66
C ARG A 62 20.44 -7.80 5.21
N ALA A 63 19.65 -8.63 4.56
CA ALA A 63 18.57 -9.34 5.24
C ALA A 63 18.94 -10.83 5.22
N PRO A 64 18.88 -11.56 6.34
CA PRO A 64 18.66 -12.99 6.25
C PRO A 64 17.25 -13.15 5.66
N VAL A 65 17.14 -13.07 4.33
CA VAL A 65 16.09 -13.79 3.63
C VAL A 65 16.45 -15.23 3.92
N GLN A 66 15.83 -15.77 4.96
CA GLN A 66 15.86 -17.19 5.23
C GLN A 66 15.14 -17.84 4.04
N GLN A 67 15.86 -17.99 2.92
CA GLN A 67 15.52 -18.91 1.85
C GLN A 67 15.63 -20.30 2.46
N ARG A 68 14.60 -20.67 3.23
CA ARG A 68 14.22 -22.07 3.36
C ARG A 68 13.57 -22.42 2.02
N HIS A 69 14.41 -22.66 1.02
CA HIS A 69 14.04 -23.56 -0.07
C HIS A 69 13.90 -24.96 0.54
N ASP A 70 12.83 -25.17 1.28
CA ASP A 70 12.39 -26.52 1.62
C ASP A 70 11.70 -27.07 0.38
N ALA A 71 12.21 -28.20 -0.09
CA ALA A 71 11.91 -28.86 -1.34
C ALA A 71 10.50 -29.51 -1.40
N HIS A 72 9.44 -28.79 -1.02
CA HIS A 72 8.07 -29.31 -1.01
C HIS A 72 7.05 -28.28 -1.51
N GLY A 73 6.77 -28.31 -2.82
CA GLY A 73 5.65 -27.60 -3.44
C GLY A 73 5.92 -26.13 -3.77
N ALA A 74 5.29 -25.63 -4.83
CA ALA A 74 5.34 -24.22 -5.18
C ALA A 74 4.66 -23.41 -4.05
N ASN A 75 5.45 -22.76 -3.19
CA ASN A 75 4.92 -21.83 -2.21
C ASN A 75 4.23 -20.67 -2.92
N GLU A 76 3.05 -20.30 -2.46
CA GLU A 76 2.32 -19.14 -2.95
C GLU A 76 2.68 -17.91 -2.07
N SER A 77 2.85 -16.75 -2.71
CA SER A 77 3.20 -15.50 -2.03
C SER A 77 1.95 -14.69 -1.71
N PHE A 78 1.79 -14.35 -0.42
CA PHE A 78 0.64 -13.61 0.09
C PHE A 78 1.09 -12.37 0.86
N LEU A 79 0.36 -11.27 0.73
CA LEU A 79 0.47 -10.13 1.63
C LEU A 79 -0.48 -10.34 2.82
N VAL A 80 0.07 -10.37 4.03
CA VAL A 80 -0.68 -10.56 5.28
C VAL A 80 -0.98 -9.21 5.93
N PHE A 81 -2.24 -8.99 6.27
CA PHE A 81 -2.75 -7.75 6.86
C PHE A 81 -3.88 -8.05 7.87
N ARG A 82 -4.22 -7.07 8.69
CA ARG A 82 -5.25 -7.20 9.73
C ARG A 82 -6.38 -6.21 9.56
N ILE A 83 -7.59 -6.66 9.82
CA ILE A 83 -8.80 -5.83 9.90
C ILE A 83 -9.59 -6.24 11.14
N GLY A 84 -9.83 -5.30 12.05
CA GLY A 84 -10.31 -5.57 13.40
C GLY A 84 -9.41 -6.57 14.12
N GLY A 85 -10.01 -7.65 14.60
CA GLY A 85 -9.30 -8.77 15.22
C GLY A 85 -8.77 -9.82 14.23
N GLU A 86 -9.11 -9.73 12.95
CA GLU A 86 -8.91 -10.81 11.99
C GLU A 86 -7.67 -10.61 11.12
N TRP A 87 -6.83 -11.64 11.03
CA TRP A 87 -5.69 -11.69 10.11
C TRP A 87 -6.10 -12.32 8.79
N LEU A 88 -5.83 -11.61 7.70
CA LEU A 88 -6.21 -11.97 6.35
C LEU A 88 -5.01 -11.90 5.44
N ALA A 89 -5.07 -12.61 4.32
CA ALA A 89 -4.06 -12.53 3.28
C ALA A 89 -4.66 -12.56 1.89
N LEU A 90 -4.04 -11.84 0.97
CA LEU A 90 -4.37 -11.85 -0.45
C LEU A 90 -3.10 -12.18 -1.26
N PRO A 91 -3.22 -12.82 -2.44
CA PRO A 91 -2.07 -13.11 -3.29
C PRO A 91 -1.31 -11.84 -3.65
N THR A 92 0.01 -11.84 -3.56
CA THR A 92 0.81 -10.65 -3.90
C THR A 92 0.61 -10.08 -5.31
N PRO A 93 0.32 -10.88 -6.38
CA PRO A 93 0.21 -10.34 -7.74
C PRO A 93 -0.87 -9.29 -7.96
N ILE A 94 -1.92 -9.25 -7.13
CA ILE A 94 -3.01 -8.28 -7.29
C ILE A 94 -2.67 -6.91 -6.68
N PHE A 95 -1.63 -6.82 -5.84
CA PHE A 95 -1.28 -5.58 -5.16
C PHE A 95 -0.50 -4.64 -6.08
N LYS A 96 -0.97 -3.40 -6.16
CA LYS A 96 -0.25 -2.33 -6.86
C LYS A 96 0.55 -1.48 -5.89
N ARG A 97 -0.04 -1.10 -4.76
CA ARG A 97 0.57 -0.16 -3.80
C ARG A 97 0.08 -0.41 -2.38
N ILE A 98 0.92 -0.08 -1.40
CA ILE A 98 0.55 0.05 0.01
C ILE A 98 0.88 1.49 0.39
N VAL A 99 -0.13 2.28 0.72
CA VAL A 99 0.05 3.70 1.03
C VAL A 99 -0.46 4.03 2.42
N GLN A 100 0.01 5.15 2.98
CA GLN A 100 -0.52 5.69 4.23
C GLN A 100 -2.00 6.09 4.05
N THR A 101 -2.72 6.14 5.17
CA THR A 101 -4.11 6.61 5.18
C THR A 101 -4.24 8.00 4.58
N ARG A 102 -5.28 8.20 3.77
CA ARG A 102 -5.64 9.47 3.16
C ARG A 102 -7.13 9.74 3.38
N PRO A 103 -7.58 11.00 3.29
CA PRO A 103 -8.99 11.33 3.38
C PRO A 103 -9.80 10.55 2.34
N ILE A 104 -10.85 9.87 2.80
CA ILE A 104 -11.82 9.19 1.94
C ILE A 104 -13.02 10.11 1.79
N HIS A 105 -13.35 10.48 0.55
CA HIS A 105 -14.48 11.35 0.23
C HIS A 105 -15.70 10.49 -0.09
N THR A 106 -16.77 10.71 0.66
CA THR A 106 -18.02 9.96 0.48
C THR A 106 -18.64 10.26 -0.89
N LEU A 107 -19.09 9.21 -1.59
CA LEU A 107 -19.89 9.37 -2.81
C LEU A 107 -21.37 9.60 -2.44
N PRO A 108 -22.06 10.56 -3.10
CA PRO A 108 -23.51 10.67 -3.02
C PRO A 108 -24.17 9.44 -3.68
N HIS A 109 -25.35 9.05 -3.21
CA HIS A 109 -26.09 7.87 -3.70
C HIS A 109 -25.32 6.54 -3.56
N ARG A 110 -24.75 6.28 -2.38
CA ARG A 110 -24.09 4.99 -2.08
C ARG A 110 -25.05 3.83 -2.37
N GLN A 111 -24.70 3.01 -3.36
CA GLN A 111 -25.48 1.82 -3.72
C GLN A 111 -25.25 0.64 -2.77
N HIS A 112 -24.05 0.54 -2.17
CA HIS A 112 -23.68 -0.57 -1.30
C HIS A 112 -22.97 -0.11 -0.01
N ARG A 113 -23.29 -0.75 1.12
CA ARG A 113 -22.72 -0.40 2.46
C ARG A 113 -21.21 -0.57 2.54
N ALA A 114 -20.64 -1.44 1.70
CA ALA A 114 -19.20 -1.62 1.62
C ALA A 114 -18.46 -0.44 0.97
N VAL A 115 -19.12 0.40 0.17
CA VAL A 115 -18.47 1.52 -0.51
C VAL A 115 -18.30 2.69 0.46
N LEU A 116 -17.07 2.93 0.90
CA LEU A 116 -16.73 4.04 1.78
C LEU A 116 -16.71 5.36 1.02
N GLY A 117 -16.28 5.33 -0.25
CA GLY A 117 -16.23 6.51 -1.11
C GLY A 117 -15.07 6.42 -2.10
N VAL A 118 -14.43 7.55 -2.39
CA VAL A 118 -13.25 7.65 -3.25
C VAL A 118 -12.06 8.25 -2.51
N VAL A 119 -10.87 7.83 -2.90
CA VAL A 119 -9.60 8.32 -2.34
C VAL A 119 -8.61 8.62 -3.46
N ASN A 120 -7.89 9.74 -3.33
CA ASN A 120 -6.82 10.08 -4.26
C ASN A 120 -5.52 9.40 -3.84
N VAL A 121 -5.03 8.47 -4.67
CA VAL A 121 -3.72 7.84 -4.53
C VAL A 121 -2.82 8.27 -5.67
N GLN A 122 -1.80 9.07 -5.37
CA GLN A 122 -0.80 9.54 -6.36
C GLN A 122 -1.40 10.21 -7.62
N GLY A 123 -2.51 10.93 -7.49
CA GLY A 123 -3.15 11.63 -8.62
C GLY A 123 -4.28 10.83 -9.28
N GLU A 124 -4.50 9.59 -8.84
CA GLU A 124 -5.54 8.69 -9.34
C GLU A 124 -6.70 8.62 -8.32
N LEU A 125 -7.93 8.86 -8.78
CA LEU A 125 -9.13 8.70 -7.95
C LEU A 125 -9.58 7.25 -8.00
N LEU A 126 -9.49 6.56 -6.86
CA LEU A 126 -9.84 5.15 -6.73
C LEU A 126 -11.00 4.96 -5.76
N VAL A 127 -11.84 3.95 -6.02
CA VAL A 127 -12.94 3.60 -5.12
C VAL A 127 -12.38 2.89 -3.89
N CYS A 128 -12.81 3.34 -2.72
CA CYS A 128 -12.42 2.78 -1.44
C CYS A 128 -13.58 1.97 -0.85
N LEU A 129 -13.30 0.70 -0.52
CA LEU A 129 -14.28 -0.25 0.00
C LEU A 129 -13.82 -0.83 1.34
N SER A 130 -14.78 -1.09 2.24
CA SER A 130 -14.55 -1.77 3.51
C SER A 130 -14.60 -3.27 3.32
N LEU A 131 -13.44 -3.93 3.47
CA LEU A 131 -13.37 -5.40 3.51
C LEU A 131 -14.16 -5.97 4.69
N ALA A 132 -14.20 -5.29 5.84
CA ALA A 132 -15.03 -5.73 6.97
C ALA A 132 -16.51 -5.84 6.58
N HIS A 133 -17.04 -4.84 5.85
CA HIS A 133 -18.42 -4.89 5.36
C HIS A 133 -18.63 -5.92 4.26
N LEU A 134 -17.64 -6.15 3.37
CA LEU A 134 -17.72 -7.18 2.33
C LEU A 134 -17.71 -8.60 2.92
N LEU A 135 -16.87 -8.84 3.92
CA LEU A 135 -16.72 -10.14 4.57
C LEU A 135 -17.80 -10.38 5.64
N GLY A 136 -18.56 -9.34 6.01
CA GLY A 136 -19.61 -9.42 7.02
C GLY A 136 -19.05 -9.53 8.43
N PHE A 137 -17.85 -8.98 8.68
CA PHE A 137 -17.33 -8.84 10.02
C PHE A 137 -18.10 -7.76 10.77
N GLU A 138 -18.53 -8.08 12.00
CA GLU A 138 -19.12 -7.09 12.89
C GLU A 138 -18.07 -6.02 13.15
N THR A 139 -18.28 -4.86 12.55
CA THR A 139 -17.43 -3.70 12.77
C THR A 139 -17.84 -3.14 14.12
N ASP A 140 -17.30 -3.69 15.20
CA ASP A 140 -17.49 -3.16 16.54
C ASP A 140 -16.73 -1.83 16.61
N SER A 141 -17.37 -0.80 16.07
CA SER A 141 -16.95 0.58 16.24
C SER A 141 -17.08 0.89 17.72
N ALA A 142 -15.93 1.03 18.39
CA ALA A 142 -15.77 1.57 19.74
C ALA A 142 -15.51 0.59 20.89
N VAL A 143 -14.58 -0.35 20.70
CA VAL A 143 -13.57 -0.56 21.74
C VAL A 143 -12.24 -0.02 21.22
N ARG A 144 -12.08 1.31 21.35
CA ARG A 144 -10.76 1.98 21.27
C ARG A 144 -9.96 1.55 22.49
N ASP A 145 -9.58 0.28 22.51
CA ASP A 145 -8.72 -0.31 23.52
C ASP A 145 -7.32 0.31 23.39
N GLU A 146 -6.54 0.35 24.46
CA GLU A 146 -5.24 1.03 24.52
C GLU A 146 -4.19 0.51 23.50
N ARG A 147 -4.53 -0.55 22.75
CA ARG A 147 -3.77 -1.15 21.63
C ARG A 147 -3.65 -0.26 20.39
N VAL A 148 -4.44 0.82 20.27
CA VAL A 148 -4.37 1.80 19.16
C VAL A 148 -2.96 2.38 18.96
N ARG A 149 -2.07 2.32 19.97
CA ARG A 149 -0.68 2.79 19.85
C ARG A 149 0.18 1.99 18.85
N HIS A 150 -0.21 0.77 18.48
CA HIS A 150 0.55 -0.08 17.53
C HIS A 150 -0.13 -0.25 16.17
N ASP A 151 -1.37 0.22 16.02
CA ASP A 151 -2.08 0.14 14.76
C ASP A 151 -1.52 1.19 13.80
N LEU A 152 -1.00 0.71 12.67
CA LEU A 152 -0.41 1.51 11.62
C LEU A 152 -1.30 1.39 10.39
N PRO A 153 -2.44 2.10 10.34
CA PRO A 153 -3.42 1.89 9.29
C PRO A 153 -2.82 2.20 7.92
N ARG A 154 -3.25 1.43 6.93
CA ARG A 154 -2.78 1.52 5.54
C ARG A 154 -3.95 1.44 4.58
N LEU A 155 -3.74 1.95 3.38
CA LEU A 155 -4.59 1.71 2.23
C LEU A 155 -3.87 0.73 1.31
N LEU A 156 -4.51 -0.41 1.07
CA LEU A 156 -4.09 -1.42 0.12
C LEU A 156 -4.72 -1.11 -1.22
N VAL A 157 -3.90 -0.82 -2.23
CA VAL A 157 -4.35 -0.63 -3.61
C VAL A 157 -4.18 -1.94 -4.35
N VAL A 158 -5.29 -2.51 -4.79
CA VAL A 158 -5.32 -3.76 -5.56
C VAL A 158 -5.87 -3.52 -6.95
N SER A 159 -5.54 -4.42 -7.87
CA SER A 159 -6.12 -4.43 -9.20
C SER A 159 -6.21 -5.83 -9.80
N ARG A 160 -7.23 -6.06 -10.63
CA ARG A 160 -7.37 -7.22 -11.49
C ARG A 160 -7.84 -6.74 -12.86
N ALA A 161 -7.06 -7.01 -13.91
CA ALA A 161 -7.30 -6.43 -15.24
C ALA A 161 -7.47 -4.88 -15.18
N GLU A 162 -8.64 -4.36 -15.54
CA GLU A 162 -8.97 -2.91 -15.51
C GLU A 162 -9.69 -2.49 -14.21
N GLU A 163 -9.92 -3.43 -13.30
CA GLU A 163 -10.62 -3.19 -12.04
C GLU A 163 -9.62 -2.74 -10.97
N HIS A 164 -9.88 -1.59 -10.34
CA HIS A 164 -9.04 -1.03 -9.29
C HIS A 164 -9.85 -0.76 -8.03
N ALA A 165 -9.31 -1.15 -6.88
CA ALA A 165 -9.95 -0.93 -5.59
C ALA A 165 -8.94 -0.60 -4.50
N VAL A 166 -9.42 0.11 -3.47
CA VAL A 166 -8.64 0.45 -2.30
C VAL A 166 -9.32 -0.09 -1.05
N PHE A 167 -8.56 -0.83 -0.23
CA PHE A 167 -9.02 -1.34 1.05
C PHE A 167 -8.28 -0.67 2.21
N PRO A 168 -8.99 -0.03 3.16
CA PRO A 168 -8.39 0.37 4.41
C PRO A 168 -8.19 -0.86 5.30
N VAL A 169 -7.01 -0.94 5.91
CA VAL A 169 -6.63 -2.01 6.84
C VAL A 169 -5.95 -1.41 8.06
N ASP A 170 -6.03 -2.09 9.21
CA ASP A 170 -5.48 -1.56 10.47
C ASP A 170 -3.98 -1.77 10.55
N GLN A 171 -3.48 -2.85 9.97
CA GLN A 171 -2.07 -3.19 9.97
C GLN A 171 -1.71 -4.04 8.76
N VAL A 172 -0.48 -3.86 8.26
CA VAL A 172 0.16 -4.77 7.29
C VAL A 172 1.37 -5.37 7.97
N ASP A 173 1.48 -6.69 8.00
CA ASP A 173 2.67 -7.36 8.51
C ASP A 173 3.76 -7.47 7.43
N GLY A 174 3.38 -7.89 6.22
CA GLY A 174 4.30 -8.01 5.10
C GLY A 174 3.95 -9.16 4.16
N VAL A 175 4.90 -9.49 3.28
CA VAL A 175 4.79 -10.60 2.33
C VAL A 175 5.30 -11.89 2.97
N HIS A 176 4.50 -12.95 2.86
CA HIS A 176 4.79 -14.29 3.39
C HIS A 176 4.60 -15.34 2.32
N TRP A 177 5.48 -16.32 2.32
CA TRP A 177 5.38 -17.52 1.50
C TRP A 177 4.65 -18.59 2.30
N LEU A 178 3.49 -19.01 1.80
CA LEU A 178 2.67 -20.03 2.45
C LEU A 178 2.60 -21.26 1.56
N ALA A 179 2.89 -22.42 2.15
CA ALA A 179 2.86 -23.69 1.43
C ALA A 179 1.41 -24.15 1.27
N PRO A 180 0.93 -24.44 0.03
CA PRO A 180 -0.43 -24.91 -0.18
C PRO A 180 -0.79 -26.18 0.60
N SER A 181 0.21 -27.00 0.96
CA SER A 181 0.03 -28.19 1.81
C SER A 181 -0.43 -27.87 3.24
N THR A 182 -0.25 -26.63 3.71
CA THR A 182 -0.68 -26.18 5.04
C THR A 182 -2.10 -25.60 5.05
N PHE A 183 -2.72 -25.47 3.88
CA PHE A 183 -4.03 -24.85 3.73
C PHE A 183 -5.11 -25.79 4.25
N CYS A 184 -5.92 -25.27 5.16
CA CYS A 184 -7.08 -25.92 5.72
C CYS A 184 -8.34 -25.30 5.13
N ALA A 185 -9.42 -26.09 5.07
CA ALA A 185 -10.72 -25.56 4.70
C ALA A 185 -11.16 -24.44 5.66
N PRO A 186 -11.89 -23.42 5.18
CA PRO A 186 -12.45 -22.39 6.05
C PRO A 186 -13.30 -23.03 7.16
N PRO A 187 -13.11 -22.68 8.44
CA PRO A 187 -13.87 -23.28 9.53
C PRO A 187 -15.35 -22.94 9.41
N ALA A 188 -16.21 -23.87 9.81
CA ALA A 188 -17.68 -23.71 9.74
C ALA A 188 -18.23 -22.57 10.61
N THR A 189 -17.40 -21.98 11.48
CA THR A 189 -17.73 -20.82 12.32
C THR A 189 -17.63 -19.50 11.56
N LEU A 190 -17.04 -19.46 10.36
CA LEU A 190 -17.02 -18.25 9.55
C LEU A 190 -18.42 -17.91 9.05
N SER A 191 -18.72 -16.61 8.97
CA SER A 191 -19.95 -16.14 8.34
C SER A 191 -20.01 -16.64 6.88
N GLN A 192 -21.23 -16.85 6.37
CA GLN A 192 -21.41 -17.36 5.01
C GLN A 192 -20.77 -16.43 3.95
N THR A 193 -20.79 -15.12 4.20
CA THR A 193 -20.11 -14.11 3.36
C THR A 193 -18.58 -14.23 3.46
N ALA A 194 -18.01 -14.36 4.66
CA ALA A 194 -16.57 -14.54 4.81
C ALA A 194 -16.10 -15.86 4.18
N ALA A 195 -16.87 -16.95 4.35
CA ALA A 195 -16.57 -18.24 3.75
C ALA A 195 -16.58 -18.19 2.21
N ALA A 196 -17.51 -17.46 1.61
CA ALA A 196 -17.58 -17.29 0.15
C ALA A 196 -16.37 -16.54 -0.44
N HIS A 197 -15.69 -15.72 0.36
CA HIS A 197 -14.50 -14.96 -0.03
C HIS A 197 -13.20 -15.57 0.51
N THR A 198 -13.26 -16.68 1.25
CA THR A 198 -12.08 -17.32 1.84
C THR A 198 -11.76 -18.60 1.07
N ARG A 199 -10.63 -18.60 0.36
CA ARG A 199 -10.11 -19.78 -0.34
C ARG A 199 -9.66 -20.86 0.65
N ALA A 200 -8.97 -20.47 1.72
CA ALA A 200 -8.44 -21.37 2.73
C ALA A 200 -8.03 -20.63 4.00
N VAL A 201 -7.68 -21.37 5.05
CA VAL A 201 -7.01 -20.84 6.24
C VAL A 201 -5.64 -21.49 6.37
N ALA A 202 -4.62 -20.71 6.71
CA ALA A 202 -3.27 -21.22 6.90
C ALA A 202 -2.75 -20.87 8.30
N PRO A 203 -1.87 -21.71 8.90
CA PRO A 203 -1.17 -21.34 10.12
C PRO A 203 -0.11 -20.26 9.82
N TRP A 204 -0.09 -19.20 10.62
CA TRP A 204 0.85 -18.09 10.50
C TRP A 204 1.25 -17.58 11.89
N ARG A 205 2.54 -17.69 12.23
CA ARG A 205 3.13 -17.24 13.52
C ARG A 205 2.36 -17.70 14.78
N GLY A 206 1.83 -18.92 14.77
CA GLY A 206 1.04 -19.47 15.89
C GLY A 206 -0.42 -18.98 15.93
N MET A 207 -0.87 -18.25 14.91
CA MET A 207 -2.25 -17.83 14.69
C MET A 207 -2.77 -18.42 13.38
N SER A 208 -4.07 -18.26 13.11
CA SER A 208 -4.67 -18.56 11.80
C SER A 208 -4.76 -17.29 10.95
N VAL A 209 -4.46 -17.41 9.65
CA VAL A 209 -4.69 -16.36 8.67
C VAL A 209 -5.68 -16.83 7.61
N GLY A 210 -6.71 -16.02 7.33
CA GLY A 210 -7.68 -16.29 6.27
C GLY A 210 -7.13 -15.89 4.90
N LEU A 211 -6.94 -16.87 4.02
CA LEU A 211 -6.52 -16.64 2.64
C LEU A 211 -7.75 -16.29 1.80
N LEU A 212 -7.85 -15.04 1.38
CA LEU A 212 -8.96 -14.55 0.60
C LEU A 212 -8.82 -14.97 -0.86
N ASP A 213 -9.95 -15.35 -1.46
CA ASP A 213 -10.07 -15.57 -2.88
C ASP A 213 -10.16 -14.22 -3.60
N ALA A 214 -9.11 -13.90 -4.37
CA ALA A 214 -9.04 -12.64 -5.08
C ALA A 214 -10.18 -12.51 -6.11
N ASP A 215 -10.53 -13.59 -6.81
CA ASP A 215 -11.52 -13.54 -7.88
C ASP A 215 -12.92 -13.34 -7.33
N ALA A 216 -13.30 -14.11 -6.31
CA ALA A 216 -14.59 -13.96 -5.64
C ALA A 216 -14.75 -12.56 -5.01
N LEU A 217 -13.63 -12.00 -4.52
CA LEU A 217 -13.59 -10.67 -3.95
C LEU A 217 -13.84 -9.61 -5.03
N PHE A 218 -13.06 -9.58 -6.12
CA PHE A 218 -13.26 -8.63 -7.21
C PHE A 218 -14.64 -8.75 -7.90
N ASP A 219 -15.17 -9.95 -8.04
CA ASP A 219 -16.52 -10.15 -8.58
C ASP A 219 -17.59 -9.49 -7.71
N THR A 220 -17.38 -9.48 -6.38
CA THR A 220 -18.27 -8.81 -5.43
C THR A 220 -18.07 -7.31 -5.43
N LEU A 221 -16.85 -6.83 -5.65
CA LEU A 221 -16.57 -5.41 -5.85
C LEU A 221 -17.35 -4.88 -7.05
N ASN A 222 -17.25 -5.55 -8.21
CA ASN A 222 -17.94 -5.12 -9.43
C ASN A 222 -19.46 -5.05 -9.25
N ARG A 223 -20.05 -6.05 -8.60
CA ARG A 223 -21.49 -6.03 -8.27
C ARG A 223 -21.88 -4.93 -7.29
N SER A 224 -20.93 -4.44 -6.48
CA SER A 224 -21.18 -3.35 -5.53
C SER A 224 -21.04 -1.96 -6.18
N LEU A 225 -20.47 -1.88 -7.38
CA LEU A 225 -20.19 -0.63 -8.10
C LEU A 225 -21.13 -0.38 -9.31
N GLY A 226 -21.85 -1.39 -9.78
CA GLY A 226 -22.84 -1.29 -10.86
C GLY A 226 -24.27 -1.29 -10.33
#